data_AF-A0A2C5W5D1-F1
#
_entry.id   AF-A0A2C5W5D1-F1
#
_cell.length_a   1.000
_cell.length_b   1.000
_cell.length_c   1.000
_cell.angle_alpha   90.00
_cell.angle_beta   90.00
_cell.angle_gamma   90.00
#
_symmetry.space_group_name_H-M   'P 1'
#
loop_
_entity.id
_entity.type
_entity.pdbx_description
1 polymer ?
#
loop_
_entity_poly.entity_id
_entity_poly.type
_entity_poly.pdbx_seq_one_letter_code
_entity_poly.pdbx_strand_id
1 'polypeptide(L)'
;MELLLWLSVYFGEDFIEPSPSVDTRYSNNRGEFKLDIKNLKVFLKAAEKMPSKSYPLWKKRLFDNVVTYYSVALRSGVNMMPLTMGFFGMSMECVGNLLCGKSDKYYTLGTYKFNTLINARFKRYKKNPNHAGRIKRWQKFINGDTALVHALRNAFYGHSLLHLNKDRKEITDSLRDWLVRAGYSKKDAAQCIKRKRVEDTIQVYAAPLYKVGLRSSRMLIFMLLGFTTSIPLAEYDYWAMTPLRYDEPMRFNGLEITPKSSTESVSVSVENVT
;
A
#
# COMPACT_ATOMS: atom_id res chain seq x y z
N MET A 1 1.37 12.59 -22.10
CA MET A 1 1.74 11.37 -21.37
C MET A 1 1.81 11.60 -19.85
N GLU A 2 2.46 12.67 -19.37
CA GLU A 2 2.53 12.98 -17.92
C GLU A 2 1.17 13.18 -17.23
N LEU A 3 0.19 13.79 -17.90
CA LEU A 3 -1.14 14.02 -17.32
C LEU A 3 -1.84 12.72 -16.90
N LEU A 4 -1.83 11.70 -17.76
CA LEU A 4 -2.50 10.42 -17.47
C LEU A 4 -1.86 9.70 -16.27
N LEU A 5 -0.53 9.80 -16.12
CA LEU A 5 0.18 9.27 -14.96
C LEU A 5 -0.28 9.96 -13.66
N TRP A 6 -0.46 11.28 -13.68
CA TRP A 6 -0.98 12.02 -12.52
C TRP A 6 -2.45 11.75 -12.23
N LEU A 7 -3.28 11.60 -13.26
CA LEU A 7 -4.66 11.13 -13.08
C LEU A 7 -4.68 9.74 -12.45
N SER A 8 -3.73 8.87 -12.84
CA SER A 8 -3.60 7.55 -12.25
C SER A 8 -3.31 7.59 -10.74
N VAL A 9 -2.51 8.56 -10.29
CA VAL A 9 -2.31 8.83 -8.84
C VAL A 9 -3.60 9.35 -8.20
N TYR A 10 -4.25 10.33 -8.85
CA TYR A 10 -5.41 11.00 -8.27
C TYR A 10 -6.56 10.03 -8.02
N PHE A 11 -6.89 9.22 -9.02
CA PHE A 11 -7.98 8.25 -8.93
C PHE A 11 -7.52 6.94 -8.29
N GLY A 12 -6.25 6.55 -8.45
CA GLY A 12 -5.73 5.27 -7.98
C GLY A 12 -5.92 4.11 -8.96
N GLU A 13 -6.20 4.42 -10.23
CA GLU A 13 -6.37 3.45 -11.32
C GLU A 13 -5.36 3.76 -12.40
N ASP A 14 -5.17 2.84 -13.34
CA ASP A 14 -4.36 3.14 -14.50
C ASP A 14 -5.17 3.86 -15.57
N PHE A 15 -4.82 5.13 -15.82
CA PHE A 15 -5.41 5.97 -16.87
C PHE A 15 -4.66 5.85 -18.20
N ILE A 16 -3.55 5.12 -18.25
CA ILE A 16 -2.85 4.82 -19.50
C ILE A 16 -3.54 3.64 -20.19
N GLU A 17 -3.92 2.62 -19.44
CA GLU A 17 -4.66 1.47 -19.93
C GLU A 17 -5.96 1.29 -19.12
N PRO A 18 -7.02 2.06 -19.41
CA PRO A 18 -8.25 2.07 -18.61
C PRO A 18 -9.09 0.79 -18.74
N SER A 19 -8.88 -0.01 -19.80
CA SER A 19 -9.65 -1.22 -20.09
C SER A 19 -8.70 -2.42 -20.25
N PRO A 20 -8.15 -2.96 -19.15
CA PRO A 20 -7.28 -4.11 -19.22
C PRO A 20 -8.10 -5.36 -19.59
N SER A 21 -7.49 -6.33 -20.26
CA SER A 21 -8.16 -7.60 -20.57
C SER A 21 -8.49 -8.46 -19.33
N VAL A 22 -7.72 -8.29 -18.25
CA VAL A 22 -7.94 -8.97 -16.96
C VAL A 22 -7.90 -7.93 -15.84
N ASP A 23 -8.93 -7.92 -14.97
CA ASP A 23 -9.02 -6.96 -13.86
C ASP A 23 -8.16 -7.38 -12.65
N THR A 24 -6.84 -7.33 -12.82
CA THR A 24 -5.84 -7.64 -11.79
C THR A 24 -5.58 -6.46 -10.85
N ARG A 25 -6.19 -5.31 -11.16
CA ARG A 25 -6.06 -4.03 -10.45
C ARG A 25 -7.33 -3.72 -9.65
N TYR A 26 -8.34 -4.57 -9.79
CA TYR A 26 -9.66 -4.49 -9.16
C TYR A 26 -10.38 -3.17 -9.48
N SER A 27 -10.16 -2.62 -10.68
CA SER A 27 -10.78 -1.40 -11.17
C SER A 27 -12.31 -1.48 -11.08
N ASN A 28 -12.91 -2.64 -11.37
CA ASN A 28 -14.36 -2.82 -11.33
C ASN A 28 -14.92 -2.99 -9.91
N ASN A 29 -14.05 -3.23 -8.93
CA ASN A 29 -14.42 -3.48 -7.53
C ASN A 29 -14.08 -2.28 -6.62
N ARG A 30 -13.81 -1.10 -7.19
CA ARG A 30 -13.31 0.04 -6.40
C ARG A 30 -14.34 0.75 -5.54
N GLY A 31 -15.62 0.48 -5.78
CA GLY A 31 -16.74 1.15 -5.11
C GLY A 31 -16.90 2.60 -5.59
N GLU A 32 -17.64 3.39 -4.82
CA GLU A 32 -17.89 4.79 -5.19
C GLU A 32 -16.65 5.67 -5.06
N PHE A 33 -16.31 6.41 -6.12
CA PHE A 33 -15.35 7.51 -6.08
C PHE A 33 -16.07 8.85 -6.25
N LYS A 34 -16.04 9.68 -5.20
CA LYS A 34 -16.65 11.02 -5.24
C LYS A 34 -15.67 12.02 -5.86
N LEU A 35 -15.86 12.31 -7.14
CA LEU A 35 -15.04 13.28 -7.85
C LEU A 35 -15.30 14.71 -7.35
N ASP A 36 -14.33 15.29 -6.67
CA ASP A 36 -14.27 16.73 -6.42
C ASP A 36 -13.41 17.41 -7.49
N ILE A 37 -14.08 18.04 -8.46
CA ILE A 37 -13.44 18.75 -9.58
C ILE A 37 -12.51 19.87 -9.08
N LYS A 38 -12.88 20.56 -7.99
CA LYS A 38 -12.06 21.64 -7.43
C LYS A 38 -10.76 21.06 -6.89
N ASN A 39 -10.83 19.98 -6.12
CA ASN A 39 -9.63 19.31 -5.60
C ASN A 39 -8.76 18.72 -6.73
N LEU A 40 -9.37 18.12 -7.77
CA LEU A 40 -8.63 17.61 -8.93
C LEU A 40 -7.84 18.74 -9.62
N LYS A 41 -8.47 19.90 -9.87
CA LYS A 41 -7.80 21.04 -10.48
C LYS A 41 -6.63 21.55 -9.63
N VAL A 42 -6.80 21.61 -8.30
CA VAL A 42 -5.71 22.01 -7.39
C VAL A 42 -4.58 20.97 -7.40
N PHE A 43 -4.91 19.68 -7.44
CA PHE A 43 -3.95 18.59 -7.51
C PHE A 43 -3.10 18.65 -8.78
N LEU A 44 -3.74 18.76 -9.95
CA LEU A 44 -3.05 18.85 -11.23
C LEU A 44 -2.15 20.08 -11.31
N LYS A 45 -2.62 21.24 -10.83
CA LYS A 45 -1.79 22.46 -10.73
C LYS A 45 -0.59 22.28 -9.79
N ALA A 46 -0.74 21.55 -8.69
CA ALA A 46 0.37 21.27 -7.79
C ALA A 46 1.40 20.35 -8.45
N ALA A 47 0.94 19.30 -9.14
CA ALA A 47 1.78 18.38 -9.89
C ALA A 47 2.57 19.07 -11.01
N GLU A 48 1.93 19.98 -11.75
CA GLU A 48 2.56 20.76 -12.82
C GLU A 48 3.58 21.77 -12.30
N LYS A 49 3.33 22.38 -11.13
CA LYS A 49 4.22 23.40 -10.55
C LYS A 49 5.45 22.83 -9.86
N MET A 50 5.37 21.61 -9.34
CA MET A 50 6.44 21.01 -8.55
C MET A 50 7.75 20.80 -9.34
N PRO A 51 7.75 20.40 -10.62
CA PRO A 51 8.94 20.43 -11.46
C PRO A 51 9.20 21.87 -11.96
N SER A 52 9.67 22.76 -11.09
CA SER A 52 9.99 24.14 -11.50
C SER A 52 11.27 24.19 -12.33
N LYS A 53 11.39 25.19 -13.22
CA LYS A 53 12.61 25.44 -14.02
C LYS A 53 13.89 25.62 -13.18
N SER A 54 13.73 25.98 -11.90
CA SER A 54 14.83 26.17 -10.95
C SER A 54 15.22 24.91 -10.17
N TYR A 55 14.51 23.79 -10.31
CA TYR A 55 14.88 22.57 -9.61
C TYR A 55 16.15 21.97 -10.23
N PRO A 56 17.13 21.57 -9.40
CA PRO A 56 18.25 20.78 -9.88
C PRO A 56 17.78 19.51 -10.59
N LEU A 57 18.49 19.09 -11.64
CA LEU A 57 18.09 17.98 -12.50
C LEU A 57 17.82 16.68 -11.73
N TRP A 58 18.62 16.37 -10.70
CA TRP A 58 18.42 15.18 -9.86
C TRP A 58 17.07 15.20 -9.14
N LYS A 59 16.62 16.38 -8.68
CA LYS A 59 15.35 16.56 -7.99
C LYS A 59 14.18 16.44 -8.96
N LYS A 60 14.33 16.98 -10.17
CA LYS A 60 13.35 16.78 -11.25
C LYS A 60 13.20 15.29 -11.59
N ARG A 61 14.32 14.58 -11.80
CA ARG A 61 14.30 13.12 -12.05
C ARG A 61 13.64 12.33 -10.93
N LEU A 62 13.93 12.65 -9.67
CA LEU A 62 13.26 11.98 -8.55
C LEU A 62 11.74 12.22 -8.57
N PHE A 63 11.31 13.44 -8.91
CA PHE A 63 9.89 13.78 -9.02
C PHE A 63 9.19 13.00 -10.14
N ASP A 64 9.81 12.93 -11.33
CA ASP A 64 9.29 12.16 -12.45
C ASP A 64 9.25 10.65 -12.12
N ASN A 65 10.25 10.16 -11.38
CA ASN A 65 10.32 8.77 -10.94
C ASN A 65 9.24 8.41 -9.92
N VAL A 66 8.79 9.34 -9.07
CA VAL A 66 7.68 9.09 -8.11
C VAL A 66 6.48 8.52 -8.85
N VAL A 67 6.04 9.20 -9.92
CA VAL A 67 4.84 8.82 -10.65
C VAL A 67 5.11 7.66 -11.60
N THR A 68 6.29 7.63 -12.22
CA THR A 68 6.68 6.51 -13.07
C THR A 68 6.62 5.19 -12.32
N TYR A 69 7.26 5.07 -11.15
CA TYR A 69 7.24 3.85 -10.36
C TYR A 69 5.84 3.50 -9.84
N TYR A 70 5.08 4.51 -9.42
CA TYR A 70 3.71 4.31 -8.97
C TYR A 70 2.82 3.76 -10.11
N SER A 71 2.89 4.33 -11.31
CA SER A 71 2.11 3.89 -12.45
C SER A 71 2.59 2.57 -13.03
N VAL A 72 3.88 2.22 -12.89
CA VAL A 72 4.37 0.86 -13.19
C VAL A 72 3.76 -0.13 -12.19
N ALA A 73 3.75 0.18 -10.89
CA ALA A 73 3.14 -0.66 -9.88
C ALA A 73 1.64 -0.91 -10.17
N LEU A 74 0.89 0.15 -10.50
CA LEU A 74 -0.51 0.03 -10.92
C LEU A 74 -0.68 -0.91 -12.11
N ARG A 75 0.14 -0.73 -13.15
CA ARG A 75 0.08 -1.55 -14.38
C ARG A 75 0.44 -3.01 -14.14
N SER A 76 1.40 -3.27 -13.26
CA SER A 76 1.78 -4.63 -12.86
C SER A 76 0.65 -5.37 -12.12
N GLY A 77 -0.24 -4.64 -11.44
CA GLY A 77 -1.40 -5.21 -10.75
C GLY A 77 -1.04 -6.27 -9.70
N VAL A 78 -2.00 -7.10 -9.32
CA VAL A 78 -1.79 -8.17 -8.33
C VAL A 78 -1.04 -9.36 -8.91
N ASN A 79 -1.17 -9.62 -10.22
CA ASN A 79 -0.57 -10.79 -10.87
C ASN A 79 0.95 -10.81 -10.79
N MET A 80 1.59 -9.66 -10.63
CA MET A 80 3.05 -9.59 -10.53
C MET A 80 3.56 -9.67 -9.09
N MET A 81 2.71 -9.72 -8.05
CA MET A 81 3.16 -9.74 -6.65
C MET A 81 4.20 -10.86 -6.38
N PRO A 82 5.27 -10.60 -5.59
CA PRO A 82 5.50 -9.41 -4.76
C PRO A 82 6.25 -8.25 -5.47
N LEU A 83 6.83 -8.46 -6.66
CA LEU A 83 6.55 -7.58 -7.79
C LEU A 83 6.28 -6.07 -7.56
N THR A 84 5.03 -5.77 -7.87
CA THR A 84 4.32 -4.55 -7.62
C THR A 84 4.64 -3.84 -6.29
N MET A 85 4.92 -4.57 -5.20
CA MET A 85 5.30 -3.97 -3.92
C MET A 85 6.65 -3.26 -3.95
N GLY A 86 7.61 -3.79 -4.71
CA GLY A 86 8.89 -3.12 -4.94
C GLY A 86 8.73 -1.79 -5.66
N PHE A 87 7.86 -1.73 -6.67
CA PHE A 87 7.59 -0.50 -7.41
C PHE A 87 6.87 0.56 -6.56
N PHE A 88 5.88 0.16 -5.76
CA PHE A 88 5.28 1.05 -4.77
C PHE A 88 6.35 1.56 -3.78
N GLY A 89 7.21 0.66 -3.29
CA GLY A 89 8.32 1.02 -2.42
C GLY A 89 9.24 2.08 -3.05
N MET A 90 9.69 1.88 -4.29
CA MET A 90 10.56 2.85 -4.99
C MET A 90 9.89 4.21 -5.20
N SER A 91 8.58 4.23 -5.49
CA SER A 91 7.81 5.48 -5.56
C SER A 91 7.86 6.23 -4.23
N MET A 92 7.61 5.53 -3.13
CA MET A 92 7.67 6.10 -1.78
C MET A 92 9.08 6.58 -1.43
N GLU A 93 10.13 5.83 -1.77
CA GLU A 93 11.53 6.25 -1.58
C GLU A 93 11.83 7.55 -2.31
N CYS A 94 11.37 7.70 -3.55
CA CYS A 94 11.53 8.94 -4.31
C CYS A 94 10.86 10.11 -3.59
N VAL A 95 9.65 9.93 -3.05
CA VAL A 95 8.97 10.94 -2.22
C VAL A 95 9.82 11.34 -1.01
N GLY A 96 10.38 10.37 -0.29
CA GLY A 96 11.23 10.63 0.88
C GLY A 96 12.49 11.43 0.54
N ASN A 97 13.16 11.06 -0.56
CA ASN A 97 14.39 11.73 -1.00
C ASN A 97 14.13 13.15 -1.50
N LEU A 98 13.04 13.38 -2.23
CA LEU A 98 12.62 14.72 -2.67
C LEU A 98 12.49 15.70 -1.51
N LEU A 99 12.01 15.19 -0.38
CA LEU A 99 11.74 15.98 0.80
C LEU A 99 12.97 16.13 1.71
N CYS A 100 13.89 15.16 1.70
CA CYS A 100 15.17 15.29 2.40
C CYS A 100 16.09 16.34 1.74
N GLY A 101 15.97 16.55 0.42
CA GLY A 101 16.57 17.68 -0.27
C GLY A 101 18.11 17.66 -0.40
N LYS A 102 18.75 16.51 -0.22
CA LYS A 102 20.21 16.35 -0.32
C LYS A 102 20.59 15.56 -1.56
N SER A 103 21.51 16.10 -2.38
CA SER A 103 21.96 15.47 -3.62
C SER A 103 23.00 14.38 -3.43
N ASP A 104 23.75 14.42 -2.32
CA ASP A 104 24.88 13.54 -2.00
C ASP A 104 24.47 12.28 -1.21
N LYS A 105 23.20 12.20 -0.78
CA LYS A 105 22.71 11.11 0.09
C LYS A 105 21.38 10.60 -0.39
N TYR A 106 21.35 9.33 -0.77
CA TYR A 106 20.14 8.57 -1.02
C TYR A 106 19.65 7.88 0.26
N TYR A 107 18.37 8.02 0.55
CA TYR A 107 17.71 7.44 1.71
C TYR A 107 16.74 6.35 1.23
N THR A 108 16.94 5.11 1.66
CA THR A 108 15.98 4.05 1.41
C THR A 108 14.75 4.21 2.31
N LEU A 109 13.65 3.53 1.96
CA LEU A 109 12.57 3.23 2.88
C LEU A 109 13.19 2.61 4.14
N GLY A 110 12.59 2.85 5.31
CA GLY A 110 13.11 2.36 6.59
C GLY A 110 14.20 3.23 7.24
N THR A 111 14.82 4.18 6.53
CA THR A 111 15.67 5.18 7.19
C THR A 111 14.81 6.15 8.03
N TYR A 112 15.23 6.40 9.28
CA TYR A 112 14.52 7.16 10.33
C TYR A 112 13.88 8.51 9.88
N LYS A 113 14.39 9.12 8.80
CA LYS A 113 13.96 10.43 8.29
C LYS A 113 12.57 10.43 7.62
N PHE A 114 12.08 9.28 7.15
CA PHE A 114 10.76 9.19 6.52
C PHE A 114 9.62 9.43 7.53
N ASN A 115 9.77 8.88 8.73
CA ASN A 115 8.82 9.10 9.83
C ASN A 115 8.84 10.55 10.31
N THR A 116 9.99 11.23 10.29
CA THR A 116 10.11 12.65 10.60
C THR A 116 9.25 13.50 9.66
N LEU A 117 9.17 13.11 8.38
CA LEU A 117 8.37 13.81 7.39
C LEU A 117 6.86 13.74 7.64
N ILE A 118 6.36 12.52 7.81
CA ILE A 118 4.95 12.26 8.14
C ILE A 118 4.59 13.02 9.41
N ASN A 119 5.47 12.99 10.42
CA ASN A 119 5.32 13.74 11.65
C ASN A 119 5.27 15.27 11.45
N ALA A 120 6.16 15.82 10.62
CA ALA A 120 6.26 17.25 10.37
C ALA A 120 4.99 17.79 9.69
N ARG A 121 4.49 17.10 8.65
CA ARG A 121 3.27 17.49 7.93
C ARG A 121 2.02 17.41 8.81
N PHE A 122 1.95 16.47 9.74
CA PHE A 122 0.84 16.37 10.69
C PHE A 122 0.95 17.27 11.92
N LYS A 123 2.11 17.89 12.18
CA LYS A 123 2.36 18.68 13.39
C LYS A 123 1.32 19.80 13.60
N ARG A 124 0.93 20.50 12.54
CA ARG A 124 -0.06 21.59 12.61
C ARG A 124 -1.47 21.06 12.93
N TYR A 125 -1.85 19.94 12.34
CA TYR A 125 -3.18 19.35 12.53
C TYR A 125 -3.33 18.60 13.85
N LYS A 126 -2.23 18.09 14.41
CA LYS A 126 -2.20 17.50 15.76
C LYS A 126 -2.47 18.51 16.88
N LYS A 127 -2.23 19.81 16.62
CA LYS A 127 -2.51 20.89 17.58
C LYS A 127 -3.96 21.35 17.55
N ASN A 128 -4.74 20.97 16.53
CA ASN A 128 -6.16 21.28 16.47
C ASN A 128 -6.95 20.19 17.21
N PRO A 129 -7.64 20.51 18.33
CA PRO A 129 -8.39 19.53 19.13
C PRO A 129 -9.40 18.73 18.31
N ASN A 130 -10.05 19.36 17.33
CA ASN A 130 -11.09 18.74 16.49
C ASN A 130 -10.55 17.67 15.53
N HIS A 131 -9.23 17.64 15.30
CA HIS A 131 -8.61 16.73 14.32
C HIS A 131 -7.50 15.87 14.91
N ALA A 132 -6.99 16.19 16.10
CA ALA A 132 -5.82 15.54 16.71
C ALA A 132 -5.96 14.02 16.82
N GLY A 133 -7.11 13.52 17.30
CA GLY A 133 -7.35 12.08 17.46
C GLY A 133 -7.36 11.33 16.12
N ARG A 134 -8.05 11.88 15.11
CA ARG A 134 -8.10 11.31 13.75
C ARG A 134 -6.70 11.27 13.12
N ILE A 135 -5.96 12.36 13.22
CA ILE A 135 -4.60 12.47 12.66
C ILE A 135 -3.62 11.50 13.34
N LYS A 136 -3.68 11.34 14.67
CA LYS A 136 -2.84 10.37 15.39
C LYS A 136 -3.10 8.93 14.93
N ARG A 137 -4.37 8.53 14.83
CA ARG A 137 -4.76 7.20 14.32
C ARG A 137 -4.28 7.00 12.89
N TRP A 138 -4.55 7.98 12.04
CA TRP A 138 -4.18 7.92 10.63
C TRP A 138 -2.68 7.80 10.43
N GLN A 139 -1.89 8.55 11.20
CA GLN A 139 -0.45 8.42 11.18
C GLN A 139 0.02 7.02 11.61
N LYS A 140 -0.57 6.43 12.65
CA LYS A 140 -0.22 5.07 13.09
C LYS A 140 -0.42 4.06 11.94
N PHE A 141 -1.52 4.18 11.20
CA PHE A 141 -1.77 3.33 10.04
C PHE A 141 -0.72 3.53 8.94
N ILE A 142 -0.46 4.77 8.53
CA ILE A 142 0.51 5.05 7.46
C ILE A 142 1.91 4.58 7.84
N ASN A 143 2.34 4.82 9.07
CA ASN A 143 3.66 4.39 9.53
C ASN A 143 3.80 2.87 9.46
N GLY A 144 2.79 2.13 9.93
CA GLY A 144 2.84 0.67 9.87
C GLY A 144 2.70 0.13 8.45
N ASP A 145 1.92 0.77 7.59
CA ASP A 145 1.81 0.38 6.18
C ASP A 145 3.13 0.63 5.44
N THR A 146 3.78 1.77 5.70
CA THR A 146 5.09 2.10 5.15
C THR A 146 6.16 1.11 5.63
N ALA A 147 6.11 0.69 6.90
CA ALA A 147 7.00 -0.33 7.43
C ALA A 147 6.78 -1.69 6.75
N LEU A 148 5.53 -2.08 6.49
CA LEU A 148 5.21 -3.32 5.78
C LEU A 148 5.72 -3.29 4.32
N VAL A 149 5.46 -2.19 3.59
CA VAL A 149 5.96 -2.00 2.23
C VAL A 149 7.49 -2.08 2.22
N HIS A 150 8.15 -1.45 3.20
CA HIS A 150 9.60 -1.52 3.33
C HIS A 150 10.10 -2.95 3.55
N ALA A 151 9.52 -3.68 4.49
CA ALA A 151 9.92 -5.06 4.80
C ALA A 151 9.75 -5.97 3.57
N LEU A 152 8.61 -5.88 2.88
CA LEU A 152 8.35 -6.64 1.66
C LEU A 152 9.29 -6.23 0.53
N ARG A 153 9.50 -4.93 0.30
CA ARG A 153 10.45 -4.46 -0.71
C ARG A 153 11.85 -4.99 -0.44
N ASN A 154 12.37 -4.87 0.78
CA ASN A 154 13.73 -5.33 1.07
C ASN A 154 13.88 -6.86 0.93
N ALA A 155 12.85 -7.61 1.31
CA ALA A 155 12.83 -9.06 1.18
C ALA A 155 13.02 -9.55 -0.25
N PHE A 156 12.30 -8.93 -1.20
CA PHE A 156 12.23 -9.41 -2.60
C PHE A 156 13.05 -8.58 -3.59
N TYR A 157 13.38 -7.32 -3.26
CA TYR A 157 14.07 -6.35 -4.14
C TYR A 157 15.39 -5.83 -3.61
N GLY A 158 15.67 -6.04 -2.33
CA GLY A 158 16.95 -5.68 -1.74
C GLY A 158 18.01 -6.66 -2.22
N HIS A 159 18.24 -7.71 -1.44
CA HIS A 159 19.29 -8.70 -1.68
C HIS A 159 18.71 -10.14 -1.70
N SER A 160 17.42 -10.27 -2.04
CA SER A 160 16.65 -11.52 -1.96
C SER A 160 16.81 -12.19 -0.58
N LEU A 161 16.50 -11.46 0.48
CA LEU A 161 16.87 -11.82 1.86
C LEU A 161 16.10 -13.01 2.45
N LEU A 162 15.13 -13.56 1.71
CA LEU A 162 14.33 -14.69 2.18
C LEU A 162 15.12 -15.98 2.38
N HIS A 163 16.34 -16.11 1.87
CA HIS A 163 17.19 -17.25 2.23
C HIS A 163 17.67 -17.18 3.70
N LEU A 164 17.70 -15.98 4.29
CA LEU A 164 18.13 -15.78 5.67
C LEU A 164 16.96 -15.89 6.64
N ASN A 165 17.22 -16.64 7.68
CA ASN A 165 16.26 -16.91 8.75
C ASN A 165 15.82 -15.61 9.47
N LYS A 166 16.75 -14.69 9.71
CA LYS A 166 16.49 -13.39 10.35
C LYS A 166 15.47 -12.56 9.56
N ASP A 167 15.63 -12.48 8.25
CA ASP A 167 14.79 -11.64 7.41
C ASP A 167 13.41 -12.25 7.19
N ARG A 168 13.32 -13.59 7.06
CA ARG A 168 12.02 -14.29 7.13
C ARG A 168 11.26 -13.97 8.41
N LYS A 169 11.95 -13.84 9.55
CA LYS A 169 11.32 -13.47 10.83
C LYS A 169 10.79 -12.04 10.78
N GLU A 170 11.59 -11.08 10.32
CA GLU A 170 11.20 -9.67 10.24
C GLU A 170 9.95 -9.45 9.39
N ILE A 171 9.88 -10.09 8.21
CA ILE A 171 8.72 -10.01 7.32
C ILE A 171 7.50 -10.68 7.96
N THR A 172 7.70 -11.84 8.58
CA THR A 172 6.63 -12.56 9.28
C THR A 172 6.04 -11.70 10.39
N ASP A 173 6.88 -11.06 11.19
CA ASP A 173 6.46 -10.20 12.29
C ASP A 173 5.74 -8.94 11.75
N SER A 174 6.22 -8.36 10.65
CA SER A 174 5.59 -7.23 9.97
C SER A 174 4.21 -7.58 9.40
N LEU A 175 4.06 -8.74 8.76
CA LEU A 175 2.78 -9.22 8.23
C LEU A 175 1.81 -9.52 9.39
N ARG A 176 2.28 -10.06 10.52
CA ARG A 176 1.45 -10.33 11.69
C ARG A 176 0.96 -9.04 12.35
N ASP A 177 1.83 -8.05 12.52
CA ASP A 177 1.43 -6.73 13.00
C ASP A 177 0.38 -6.10 12.08
N TRP A 178 0.55 -6.24 10.76
CA TRP A 178 -0.44 -5.79 9.79
C TRP A 178 -1.80 -6.47 9.97
N LEU A 179 -1.86 -7.80 10.10
CA LEU A 179 -3.13 -8.50 10.38
C LEU A 179 -3.78 -8.03 11.68
N VAL A 180 -2.99 -7.82 12.74
CA VAL A 180 -3.50 -7.30 14.01
C VAL A 180 -4.05 -5.89 13.85
N ARG A 181 -3.37 -5.02 13.10
CA ARG A 181 -3.88 -3.67 12.75
C ARG A 181 -5.14 -3.73 11.88
N ALA A 182 -5.32 -4.80 11.13
CA ALA A 182 -6.54 -5.07 10.34
C ALA A 182 -7.68 -5.68 11.15
N GLY A 183 -7.48 -5.97 12.45
CA GLY A 183 -8.53 -6.43 13.37
C GLY A 183 -8.40 -7.87 13.86
N TYR A 184 -7.40 -8.63 13.41
CA TYR A 184 -7.17 -9.99 13.88
C TYR A 184 -6.60 -10.01 15.29
N SER A 185 -6.88 -11.07 16.05
CA SER A 185 -6.15 -11.31 17.30
C SER A 185 -4.69 -11.68 17.02
N LYS A 186 -3.80 -11.47 18.00
CA LYS A 186 -2.40 -11.91 17.88
C LYS A 186 -2.26 -13.41 17.64
N LYS A 187 -3.18 -14.21 18.21
CA LYS A 187 -3.22 -15.67 18.06
C LYS A 187 -3.56 -16.03 16.61
N ASP A 188 -4.61 -15.42 16.06
CA ASP A 188 -5.05 -15.69 14.69
C ASP A 188 -4.01 -15.23 13.68
N ALA A 189 -3.43 -14.04 13.85
CA ALA A 189 -2.35 -13.55 13.01
C ALA A 189 -1.14 -14.51 12.99
N ALA A 190 -0.78 -15.07 14.15
CA ALA A 190 0.29 -16.07 14.25
C ALA A 190 -0.08 -17.44 13.65
N GLN A 191 -1.37 -17.75 13.53
CA GLN A 191 -1.87 -18.94 12.84
C GLN A 191 -1.86 -18.76 11.33
N CYS A 192 -2.35 -17.62 10.83
CA CYS A 192 -2.38 -17.28 9.41
C CYS A 192 -0.98 -17.14 8.80
N ILE A 193 -0.03 -16.55 9.55
CA ILE A 193 1.29 -16.23 9.01
C ILE A 193 2.34 -17.06 9.74
N LYS A 194 2.90 -18.03 9.02
CA LYS A 194 3.99 -18.89 9.50
C LYS A 194 5.28 -18.56 8.75
N ARG A 195 6.36 -18.38 9.51
CA ARG A 195 7.69 -18.05 8.96
C ARG A 195 8.20 -19.00 7.88
N LYS A 196 7.91 -20.30 8.01
CA LYS A 196 8.29 -21.32 7.03
C LYS A 196 7.53 -21.18 5.69
N ARG A 197 6.34 -20.58 5.70
CA ARG A 197 5.44 -20.41 4.54
C ARG A 197 5.20 -18.94 4.20
N VAL A 198 6.17 -18.07 4.49
CA VAL A 198 5.99 -16.62 4.32
C VAL A 198 5.77 -16.23 2.86
N GLU A 199 6.41 -16.94 1.93
CA GLU A 199 6.24 -16.75 0.48
C GLU A 199 4.81 -17.10 0.05
N ASP A 200 4.31 -18.29 0.41
CA ASP A 200 2.92 -18.70 0.16
C ASP A 200 1.93 -17.71 0.77
N THR A 201 2.20 -17.26 1.99
CA THR A 201 1.36 -16.29 2.70
C THR A 201 1.24 -14.99 1.92
N ILE A 202 2.34 -14.49 1.37
CA ILE A 202 2.33 -13.25 0.58
C ILE A 202 1.50 -13.42 -0.69
N GLN A 203 1.52 -14.60 -1.31
CA GLN A 203 0.66 -14.90 -2.47
C GLN A 203 -0.82 -14.96 -2.08
N VAL A 204 -1.16 -15.65 -0.98
CA VAL A 204 -2.53 -15.71 -0.44
C VAL A 204 -3.08 -14.32 -0.14
N TYR A 205 -2.24 -13.42 0.39
CA TYR A 205 -2.63 -12.06 0.72
C TYR A 205 -2.24 -11.02 -0.35
N ALA A 206 -1.95 -11.44 -1.59
CA ALA A 206 -1.42 -10.56 -2.63
C ALA A 206 -2.33 -9.35 -2.91
N ALA A 207 -3.64 -9.56 -2.99
CA ALA A 207 -4.61 -8.49 -3.23
C ALA A 207 -4.72 -7.49 -2.06
N PRO A 208 -4.91 -7.94 -0.80
CA PRO A 208 -4.78 -7.07 0.37
C PRO A 208 -3.46 -6.29 0.43
N LEU A 209 -2.33 -6.94 0.14
CA LEU A 209 -1.01 -6.31 0.17
C LEU A 209 -0.84 -5.27 -0.94
N TYR A 210 -1.35 -5.55 -2.14
CA TYR A 210 -1.39 -4.58 -3.24
C TYR A 210 -2.12 -3.30 -2.83
N LYS A 211 -3.28 -3.41 -2.18
CA LYS A 211 -4.02 -2.25 -1.64
C LYS A 211 -3.19 -1.43 -0.65
N VAL A 212 -2.40 -2.09 0.20
CA VAL A 212 -1.50 -1.41 1.14
C VAL A 212 -0.46 -0.58 0.38
N GLY A 213 0.18 -1.16 -0.64
CA GLY A 213 1.13 -0.44 -1.49
C GLY A 213 0.48 0.73 -2.24
N LEU A 214 -0.69 0.49 -2.84
CA LEU A 214 -1.50 1.48 -3.55
C LEU A 214 -1.79 2.70 -2.67
N ARG A 215 -2.46 2.48 -1.54
CA ARG A 215 -2.91 3.57 -0.67
C ARG A 215 -1.73 4.31 -0.04
N SER A 216 -0.73 3.60 0.47
CA SER A 216 0.39 4.23 1.18
C SER A 216 1.23 5.09 0.24
N SER A 217 1.48 4.62 -0.98
CA SER A 217 2.15 5.38 -2.03
C SER A 217 1.35 6.63 -2.39
N ARG A 218 0.06 6.48 -2.75
CA ARG A 218 -0.80 7.63 -3.09
C ARG A 218 -0.80 8.66 -1.98
N MET A 219 -1.01 8.24 -0.75
CA MET A 219 -1.07 9.16 0.40
C MET A 219 0.22 10.00 0.53
N LEU A 220 1.38 9.38 0.34
CA LEU A 220 2.67 10.09 0.39
C LEU A 220 2.84 11.05 -0.79
N ILE A 221 2.41 10.68 -1.99
CA ILE A 221 2.42 11.56 -3.17
C ILE A 221 1.51 12.77 -2.95
N PHE A 222 0.30 12.55 -2.42
CA PHE A 222 -0.60 13.65 -2.06
C PHE A 222 0.02 14.57 -1.00
N MET A 223 0.65 14.00 0.04
CA MET A 223 1.36 14.79 1.05
C MET A 223 2.56 15.57 0.48
N LEU A 224 3.29 14.99 -0.48
CA LEU A 224 4.35 15.66 -1.23
C LEU A 224 3.81 16.92 -1.94
N LEU A 225 2.64 16.80 -2.56
CA LEU A 225 1.93 17.89 -3.25
C LEU A 225 1.19 18.85 -2.30
N GLY A 226 1.27 18.63 -0.98
CA GLY A 226 0.69 19.53 0.03
C GLY A 226 -0.74 19.18 0.49
N PHE A 227 -1.26 18.02 0.10
CA PHE A 227 -2.57 17.53 0.51
C PHE A 227 -2.46 16.63 1.74
N THR A 228 -3.05 17.03 2.86
CA THR A 228 -2.99 16.27 4.12
C THR A 228 -4.35 15.90 4.70
N THR A 229 -5.45 16.51 4.25
CA THR A 229 -6.79 16.28 4.85
C THR A 229 -7.88 15.93 3.85
N SER A 230 -7.60 16.04 2.55
CA SER A 230 -8.55 15.88 1.46
C SER A 230 -7.99 14.96 0.37
N ILE A 231 -7.48 13.80 0.78
CA ILE A 231 -6.98 12.78 -0.16
C ILE A 231 -8.19 11.95 -0.63
N PRO A 232 -8.52 11.94 -1.93
CA PRO A 232 -9.65 11.20 -2.48
C PRO A 232 -9.28 9.71 -2.57
N LEU A 233 -9.65 8.96 -1.55
CA LEU A 233 -9.53 7.51 -1.52
C LEU A 233 -10.92 6.90 -1.75
N ALA A 234 -11.00 5.91 -2.64
CA ALA A 234 -12.19 5.10 -2.85
C ALA A 234 -12.36 4.10 -1.70
N GLU A 235 -13.52 3.46 -1.61
CA GLU A 235 -13.80 2.45 -0.57
C GLU A 235 -12.75 1.34 -0.60
N TYR A 236 -12.38 0.90 -1.80
CA TYR A 236 -11.40 -0.17 -2.02
C TYR A 236 -9.99 0.14 -1.47
N ASP A 237 -9.59 1.41 -1.36
CA ASP A 237 -8.28 1.79 -0.81
C ASP A 237 -8.17 1.47 0.69
N TYR A 238 -9.29 1.48 1.43
CA TYR A 238 -9.30 1.30 2.88
C TYR A 238 -9.62 -0.12 3.32
N TRP A 239 -10.23 -0.91 2.46
CA TRP A 239 -10.68 -2.27 2.77
C TRP A 239 -9.49 -3.23 2.72
N ALA A 240 -8.68 -3.20 3.78
CA ALA A 240 -7.54 -4.10 3.93
C ALA A 240 -7.98 -5.56 4.02
N MET A 241 -9.13 -5.85 4.67
CA MET A 241 -9.57 -7.24 4.98
C MET A 241 -11.11 -7.41 5.16
N THR A 242 -11.97 -6.49 4.72
CA THR A 242 -13.43 -6.77 4.67
C THR A 242 -13.70 -7.76 3.55
N PRO A 243 -14.57 -8.76 3.77
CA PRO A 243 -14.35 -10.10 3.24
C PRO A 243 -14.31 -10.04 1.72
N LEU A 244 -13.20 -10.49 1.13
CA LEU A 244 -13.38 -11.42 0.02
C LEU A 244 -14.37 -12.43 0.61
N ARG A 245 -15.58 -12.55 0.05
CA ARG A 245 -16.44 -13.67 0.37
C ARG A 245 -15.51 -14.89 0.30
N TYR A 246 -15.19 -15.46 1.46
CA TYR A 246 -14.20 -16.56 1.57
C TYR A 246 -14.73 -17.83 0.90
N ASP A 247 -15.94 -17.74 0.34
CA ASP A 247 -16.70 -18.78 -0.33
C ASP A 247 -16.56 -18.71 -1.85
N GLU A 248 -15.84 -17.71 -2.40
CA GLU A 248 -15.55 -17.68 -3.84
C GLU A 248 -14.25 -18.44 -4.15
N PRO A 249 -14.32 -19.51 -4.97
CA PRO A 249 -13.14 -20.28 -5.34
C PRO A 249 -12.14 -19.40 -6.09
N MET A 250 -10.91 -19.33 -5.59
CA MET A 250 -9.82 -18.65 -6.28
C MET A 250 -9.15 -19.62 -7.24
N ARG A 251 -9.13 -19.30 -8.53
CA ARG A 251 -8.45 -20.10 -9.55
C ARG A 251 -7.05 -19.57 -9.81
N PHE A 252 -6.05 -20.41 -9.57
CA PHE A 252 -4.64 -20.15 -9.88
C PHE A 252 -4.07 -21.29 -10.72
N ASN A 253 -3.61 -21.01 -11.94
CA ASN A 253 -3.00 -22.02 -12.85
C ASN A 253 -3.83 -23.32 -13.00
N GLY A 254 -5.16 -23.20 -13.07
CA GLY A 254 -6.06 -24.36 -13.17
C GLY A 254 -6.34 -25.10 -11.85
N LEU A 255 -5.71 -24.70 -10.75
CA LEU A 255 -6.04 -25.15 -9.39
C LEU A 255 -7.06 -24.21 -8.75
N GLU A 256 -8.17 -24.79 -8.30
CA GLU A 256 -9.21 -24.10 -7.57
C GLU A 256 -8.95 -24.27 -6.06
N ILE A 257 -8.67 -23.16 -5.37
CA ILE A 257 -8.37 -23.14 -3.93
C ILE A 257 -9.49 -22.38 -3.23
N THR A 258 -10.27 -23.11 -2.42
CA THR A 258 -11.27 -22.53 -1.51
C THR A 258 -10.69 -22.48 -0.11
N PRO A 259 -10.41 -21.29 0.46
CA PRO A 259 -9.94 -21.18 1.84
C PRO A 259 -11.09 -21.57 2.79
N LYS A 260 -10.88 -22.58 3.65
CA LYS A 260 -11.87 -22.94 4.68
C LYS A 260 -12.16 -21.75 5.60
N SER A 261 -13.43 -21.33 5.67
CA SER A 261 -13.90 -20.37 6.65
C SER A 261 -13.72 -20.93 8.06
N SER A 262 -13.18 -20.15 8.99
CA SER A 262 -12.95 -20.54 10.38
C SER A 262 -14.23 -20.50 11.23
N THR A 263 -15.37 -20.86 10.65
CA THR A 263 -16.68 -20.94 11.32
C THR A 263 -17.25 -22.33 11.17
N GLU A 264 -16.53 -23.32 11.69
CA GLU A 264 -17.15 -24.56 12.16
C GLU A 264 -17.18 -24.47 13.69
N SER A 265 -18.30 -23.98 14.21
CA SER A 265 -18.69 -24.21 15.59
C SER A 265 -18.83 -25.71 15.80
N VAL A 266 -18.08 -26.24 16.75
CA VAL A 266 -18.21 -27.61 17.25
C VAL A 266 -19.66 -27.85 17.68
N SER A 267 -20.40 -28.67 16.93
CA SER A 267 -21.61 -29.33 17.40
C SER A 267 -21.25 -30.77 17.74
N VAL A 268 -21.11 -31.04 19.04
CA VAL A 268 -21.14 -32.42 19.56
C VAL A 268 -22.60 -32.86 19.54
N SER A 269 -22.96 -33.77 18.65
CA SER A 269 -24.18 -34.55 18.78
C SER A 269 -23.79 -35.93 19.32
N VAL A 270 -24.13 -36.17 20.59
CA VAL A 270 -24.11 -37.49 21.21
C VAL A 270 -25.33 -38.23 20.70
N GLU A 271 -25.14 -39.19 19.79
CA GLU A 271 -26.16 -40.19 19.50
C GLU A 271 -26.16 -41.21 20.64
N ASN A 272 -27.11 -41.07 21.56
CA ASN A 272 -27.51 -42.18 22.41
C ASN A 272 -28.39 -43.11 21.57
N VAL A 273 -27.85 -44.27 21.27
CA VAL A 273 -28.56 -45.40 20.69
C VAL A 273 -29.45 -46.05 21.75
N THR A 274 -30.75 -46.04 21.53
CA THR A 274 -31.69 -47.14 21.85
C THR A 274 -32.83 -47.11 20.86
#